data_AF-A0A9D2INQ3-F1
#
_entry.id   AF-A0A9D2INQ3-F1
#
_cell.length_a   1.000
_cell.length_b   1.000
_cell.length_c   1.000
_cell.angle_alpha   90.00
_cell.angle_beta   90.00
_cell.angle_gamma   90.00
#
_symmetry.space_group_name_H-M   'P 1'
#
loop_
_entity.id
_entity.type
_entity.pdbx_description
1 polymer ?
#
loop_
_entity_poly.entity_id
_entity_poly.type
_entity_poly.pdbx_seq_one_letter_code
_entity_poly.pdbx_strand_id
1 'polypeptide(L)'
;LKAGLSYDGGTSAAEAIMTTDTVSKQCAVRFKIGENICTVGGMCKGSGMINPNMATMLCFLSTDVNIDASSLDAALHEAVKNTFNMVYIDGDTSTNDMAEIMASGLAGNDKITAKSAGYGEFLAALKAVLLELAKMMAKDGEGATKLIECRVSGAPDEESARKISRSVVSSSLVKTAMFGADANWGRVMCALGYCGAKVDINKVKINFISDAGSINVCQNGAGVDFDEDIAKQILLRDEIIIDIKLYQGEADAVAYGCDLTYDYVKINGDYRS
;
A
#
# COMPACT_ATOMS: atom_id res chain seq x y z
N LEU A 1 -32.68 -8.38 12.47
CA LEU A 1 -31.29 -8.87 12.62
C LEU A 1 -31.26 -9.95 13.72
N LYS A 2 -30.49 -11.04 13.56
CA LYS A 2 -30.28 -12.05 14.62
C LYS A 2 -29.62 -11.38 15.84
N ALA A 3 -29.80 -11.90 17.05
CA ALA A 3 -29.17 -11.35 18.26
C ALA A 3 -27.65 -11.16 18.06
N GLY A 4 -27.14 -9.96 18.36
CA GLY A 4 -25.73 -9.58 18.19
C GLY A 4 -25.36 -8.91 16.85
N LEU A 5 -26.26 -8.88 15.86
CA LEU A 5 -26.03 -8.16 14.60
C LEU A 5 -26.58 -6.72 14.69
N SER A 6 -25.77 -5.74 14.27
CA SER A 6 -26.13 -4.32 14.20
C SER A 6 -25.63 -3.69 12.89
N TYR A 7 -26.35 -2.68 12.39
CA TYR A 7 -25.88 -1.85 11.27
C TYR A 7 -24.63 -1.03 11.65
N ASP A 8 -24.42 -0.79 12.94
CA ASP A 8 -23.25 -0.07 13.47
C ASP A 8 -22.15 -1.02 13.98
N GLY A 9 -22.27 -2.34 13.71
CA GLY A 9 -21.37 -3.37 14.22
C GLY A 9 -20.00 -3.47 13.50
N GLY A 10 -19.74 -2.59 12.52
CA GLY A 10 -18.54 -2.65 11.68
C GLY A 10 -17.23 -2.57 12.48
N THR A 11 -17.15 -1.66 13.45
CA THR A 11 -15.95 -1.51 14.29
C THR A 11 -15.70 -2.74 15.15
N SER A 12 -16.73 -3.30 15.78
CA SER A 12 -16.58 -4.53 16.56
C SER A 12 -16.16 -5.72 15.69
N ALA A 13 -16.60 -5.78 14.44
CA ALA A 13 -16.18 -6.81 13.50
C ALA A 13 -14.70 -6.63 13.10
N ALA A 14 -14.25 -5.39 12.84
CA ALA A 14 -12.87 -5.09 12.51
C ALA A 14 -11.91 -5.40 13.67
N GLU A 15 -12.31 -5.10 14.91
CA GLU A 15 -11.55 -5.46 16.12
C GLU A 15 -11.49 -6.98 16.33
N ALA A 16 -12.58 -7.70 16.04
CA ALA A 16 -12.65 -9.14 16.28
C ALA A 16 -11.78 -9.99 15.34
N ILE A 17 -11.36 -9.45 14.18
CA ILE A 17 -10.50 -10.16 13.22
C ILE A 17 -9.00 -9.88 13.43
N MET A 18 -8.64 -8.96 14.33
CA MET A 18 -7.26 -8.60 14.64
C MET A 18 -6.49 -9.77 15.26
N THR A 19 -5.19 -9.81 15.00
CA THR A 19 -4.25 -10.75 15.61
C THR A 19 -3.09 -10.01 16.28
N THR A 20 -1.94 -9.91 15.61
CA THR A 20 -0.79 -9.08 16.04
C THR A 20 -0.93 -7.61 15.64
N ASP A 21 -2.05 -7.23 15.03
CA ASP A 21 -2.41 -5.86 14.72
C ASP A 21 -2.45 -5.01 16.00
N THR A 22 -1.93 -3.78 15.96
CA THR A 22 -2.01 -2.86 17.11
C THR A 22 -3.19 -1.89 17.00
N VAL A 23 -3.74 -1.73 15.79
CA VAL A 23 -4.89 -0.88 15.51
C VAL A 23 -5.91 -1.57 14.60
N SER A 24 -7.19 -1.28 14.84
CA SER A 24 -8.30 -1.70 13.96
C SER A 24 -8.28 -0.89 12.65
N LYS A 25 -8.35 -1.58 11.51
CA LYS A 25 -8.22 -0.99 10.17
C LYS A 25 -9.57 -1.06 9.46
N GLN A 26 -10.20 0.09 9.29
CA GLN A 26 -11.49 0.22 8.62
C GLN A 26 -11.56 1.55 7.86
N CYS A 27 -12.19 1.54 6.69
CA CYS A 27 -12.36 2.72 5.85
C CYS A 27 -13.66 2.62 5.05
N ALA A 28 -14.33 3.75 4.83
CA ALA A 28 -15.49 3.83 3.95
C ALA A 28 -15.51 5.18 3.23
N VAL A 29 -15.98 5.17 1.99
CA VAL A 29 -16.16 6.36 1.17
C VAL A 29 -17.56 6.40 0.58
N ARG A 30 -18.09 7.62 0.43
CA ARG A 30 -19.30 7.89 -0.35
C ARG A 30 -18.93 8.57 -1.65
N PHE A 31 -19.60 8.19 -2.72
CA PHE A 31 -19.34 8.70 -4.07
C PHE A 31 -20.63 8.68 -4.89
N LYS A 32 -20.61 9.30 -6.07
CA LYS A 32 -21.80 9.38 -6.94
C LYS A 32 -21.68 8.47 -8.14
N ILE A 33 -22.79 7.86 -8.52
CA ILE A 33 -22.99 7.20 -9.81
C ILE A 33 -24.26 7.80 -10.42
N GLY A 34 -24.08 8.70 -11.38
CA GLY A 34 -25.16 9.58 -11.83
C GLY A 34 -25.64 10.48 -10.68
N GLU A 35 -26.93 10.41 -10.35
CA GLU A 35 -27.53 11.18 -9.24
C GLU A 35 -27.55 10.41 -7.91
N ASN A 36 -27.26 9.11 -7.93
CA ASN A 36 -27.33 8.25 -6.74
C ASN A 36 -26.04 8.37 -5.91
N ILE A 37 -26.20 8.44 -4.59
CA ILE A 37 -25.08 8.35 -3.64
C ILE A 37 -24.88 6.88 -3.30
N CYS A 38 -23.70 6.38 -3.62
CA CYS A 38 -23.26 5.03 -3.31
C CYS A 38 -22.18 5.06 -2.21
N THR A 39 -22.04 3.94 -1.53
CA THR A 39 -21.06 3.71 -0.45
C THR A 39 -20.27 2.45 -0.74
N VAL A 40 -18.96 2.51 -0.54
CA VAL A 40 -18.11 1.32 -0.43
C VAL A 40 -17.25 1.48 0.82
N GLY A 41 -17.12 0.41 1.59
CA GLY A 41 -16.27 0.38 2.76
C GLY A 41 -15.79 -1.01 3.06
N GLY A 42 -14.83 -1.12 3.96
CA GLY A 42 -14.31 -2.40 4.39
C GLY A 42 -13.42 -2.29 5.61
N MET A 43 -12.99 -3.47 6.04
CA MET A 43 -12.07 -3.67 7.14
C MET A 43 -11.02 -4.68 6.71
N CYS A 44 -9.81 -4.58 7.27
CA CYS A 44 -8.79 -5.60 7.09
C CYS A 44 -8.01 -5.87 8.37
N LYS A 45 -7.29 -6.99 8.36
CA LYS A 45 -6.30 -7.35 9.38
C LYS A 45 -5.02 -7.82 8.71
N GLY A 46 -3.90 -7.62 9.37
CA GLY A 46 -2.54 -7.98 8.94
C GLY A 46 -1.53 -6.96 9.43
N SER A 47 -0.45 -7.45 10.02
CA SER A 47 0.71 -6.66 10.48
C SER A 47 2.04 -7.41 10.30
N GLY A 48 2.01 -8.75 10.21
CA GLY A 48 3.17 -9.60 9.94
C GLY A 48 2.86 -10.73 8.95
N MET A 49 3.93 -11.36 8.46
CA MET A 49 3.97 -12.23 7.29
C MET A 49 3.39 -11.56 6.05
N ILE A 50 3.67 -10.30 5.72
CA ILE A 50 3.02 -9.62 4.58
C ILE A 50 3.99 -9.49 3.39
N ASN A 51 3.93 -10.42 2.44
CA ASN A 51 4.48 -10.24 1.10
C ASN A 51 3.51 -10.71 0.00
N PRO A 52 2.54 -9.86 -0.34
CA PRO A 52 1.53 -10.15 -1.32
C PRO A 52 2.02 -10.70 -2.66
N ASN A 53 1.56 -11.92 -2.95
CA ASN A 53 1.18 -12.37 -4.29
C ASN A 53 -0.30 -12.79 -4.24
N MET A 54 -1.12 -11.90 -3.65
CA MET A 54 -2.46 -12.01 -3.02
C MET A 54 -2.57 -11.75 -1.49
N ALA A 55 -1.48 -11.43 -0.78
CA ALA A 55 -1.38 -10.82 0.57
C ALA A 55 -1.96 -11.56 1.80
N THR A 56 -1.14 -11.69 2.85
CA THR A 56 -1.46 -12.19 4.21
C THR A 56 -2.40 -11.32 4.98
N MET A 57 -3.64 -11.30 4.54
CA MET A 57 -4.64 -10.47 5.15
C MET A 57 -5.99 -11.13 5.04
N LEU A 58 -6.88 -10.73 5.94
CA LEU A 58 -8.30 -10.89 5.74
C LEU A 58 -8.83 -9.49 5.45
N CYS A 59 -9.55 -9.34 4.34
CA CYS A 59 -10.17 -8.10 3.95
C CYS A 59 -11.62 -8.37 3.57
N PHE A 60 -12.52 -7.65 4.22
CA PHE A 60 -13.96 -7.78 4.00
C PHE A 60 -14.53 -6.43 3.61
N LEU A 61 -15.15 -6.40 2.43
CA LEU A 61 -15.66 -5.20 1.79
C LEU A 61 -17.17 -5.32 1.61
N SER A 62 -17.85 -4.19 1.74
CA SER A 62 -19.28 -4.10 1.47
C SER A 62 -19.59 -2.84 0.67
N THR A 63 -20.58 -2.96 -0.20
CA THR A 63 -21.09 -1.84 -0.98
C THR A 63 -22.61 -1.95 -1.19
N ASP A 64 -23.26 -0.81 -1.33
CA ASP A 64 -24.67 -0.71 -1.71
C ASP A 64 -24.86 -0.58 -3.23
N VAL A 65 -23.78 -0.50 -4.01
CA VAL A 65 -23.81 -0.39 -5.47
C VAL A 65 -24.54 -1.57 -6.10
N ASN A 66 -25.42 -1.27 -7.05
CA ASN A 66 -26.02 -2.28 -7.93
C ASN A 66 -25.07 -2.59 -9.08
N ILE A 67 -24.35 -3.70 -8.99
CA ILE A 67 -23.33 -4.15 -9.96
C ILE A 67 -23.48 -5.65 -10.20
N ASP A 68 -23.25 -6.11 -11.43
CA ASP A 68 -23.24 -7.54 -11.71
C ASP A 68 -22.02 -8.25 -11.10
N ALA A 69 -22.16 -9.54 -10.80
CA ALA A 69 -21.12 -10.30 -10.10
C ALA A 69 -19.78 -10.36 -10.87
N SER A 70 -19.80 -10.45 -12.20
CA SER A 70 -18.57 -10.52 -13.00
C SER A 70 -17.81 -9.20 -13.03
N SER A 71 -18.54 -8.09 -13.06
CA SER A 71 -17.96 -6.75 -13.00
C SER A 71 -17.45 -6.41 -11.60
N LEU A 72 -18.15 -6.87 -10.55
CA LEU A 72 -17.69 -6.75 -9.17
C LEU A 72 -16.38 -7.50 -8.93
N ASP A 73 -16.30 -8.74 -9.42
CA ASP A 73 -15.11 -9.59 -9.33
C ASP A 73 -13.93 -8.97 -10.09
N ALA A 74 -14.16 -8.51 -11.33
CA ALA A 74 -13.13 -7.85 -12.13
C ALA A 74 -12.60 -6.57 -11.45
N ALA A 75 -13.50 -5.75 -10.88
CA ALA A 75 -13.13 -4.54 -10.17
C ALA A 75 -12.28 -4.85 -8.92
N LEU A 76 -12.63 -5.90 -8.16
CA LEU A 76 -11.84 -6.33 -7.00
C LEU A 76 -10.43 -6.77 -7.43
N HIS A 77 -10.31 -7.64 -8.44
CA HIS A 77 -9.00 -8.11 -8.92
C HIS A 77 -8.12 -6.94 -9.40
N GLU A 78 -8.69 -6.00 -10.15
CA GLU A 78 -7.96 -4.84 -10.63
C GLU A 78 -7.53 -3.91 -9.48
N ALA A 79 -8.41 -3.69 -8.50
CA ALA A 79 -8.10 -2.85 -7.35
C ALA A 79 -7.02 -3.48 -6.46
N VAL A 80 -7.12 -4.79 -6.17
CA VAL A 80 -6.12 -5.54 -5.37
C VAL A 80 -4.74 -5.49 -6.02
N LYS A 81 -4.66 -5.63 -7.36
CA LYS A 81 -3.40 -5.57 -8.11
C LYS A 81 -2.59 -4.32 -7.79
N ASN A 82 -3.23 -3.17 -7.60
CA ASN A 82 -2.56 -1.88 -7.43
C ASN A 82 -2.59 -1.35 -5.98
N THR A 83 -3.08 -2.14 -5.03
CA THR A 83 -3.19 -1.76 -3.62
C THR A 83 -2.50 -2.80 -2.74
N PHE A 84 -3.21 -3.83 -2.27
CA PHE A 84 -2.63 -4.86 -1.42
C PHE A 84 -1.43 -5.55 -2.08
N ASN A 85 -1.47 -5.84 -3.38
CA ASN A 85 -0.33 -6.47 -4.08
C ASN A 85 0.93 -5.57 -4.21
N MET A 86 0.85 -4.34 -3.73
CA MET A 86 1.95 -3.38 -3.67
C MET A 86 2.44 -3.11 -2.24
N VAL A 87 1.90 -3.82 -1.23
CA VAL A 87 2.37 -3.77 0.16
C VAL A 87 3.49 -4.79 0.39
N TYR A 88 4.43 -4.48 1.28
CA TYR A 88 5.47 -5.39 1.74
C TYR A 88 5.87 -5.06 3.19
N ILE A 89 5.83 -6.05 4.08
CA ILE A 89 6.37 -5.94 5.45
C ILE A 89 7.68 -6.73 5.56
N ASP A 90 7.66 -8.05 5.38
CA ASP A 90 8.75 -8.94 5.81
C ASP A 90 9.21 -9.98 4.77
N GLY A 91 8.44 -10.23 3.72
CA GLY A 91 8.83 -11.17 2.65
C GLY A 91 8.09 -12.48 2.64
N ASP A 92 7.33 -12.78 3.69
CA ASP A 92 6.62 -14.05 3.82
C ASP A 92 5.18 -13.93 3.29
N THR A 93 4.74 -14.85 2.44
CA THR A 93 3.36 -14.90 1.94
C THR A 93 2.57 -15.91 2.78
N SER A 94 1.38 -15.56 3.28
CA SER A 94 0.56 -16.46 4.10
C SER A 94 -0.03 -17.60 3.29
N THR A 95 -0.57 -18.55 4.03
CA THR A 95 -1.40 -19.65 3.55
C THR A 95 -2.91 -19.31 3.53
N ASN A 96 -3.33 -18.13 3.98
CA ASN A 96 -4.73 -17.80 4.31
C ASN A 96 -5.25 -16.46 3.74
N ASP A 97 -4.53 -15.92 2.77
CA ASP A 97 -4.82 -14.67 2.06
C ASP A 97 -6.24 -14.64 1.50
N MET A 98 -7.09 -13.68 1.92
CA MET A 98 -8.47 -13.60 1.42
C MET A 98 -9.05 -12.17 1.42
N ALA A 99 -9.46 -11.70 0.25
CA ALA A 99 -10.28 -10.50 0.09
C ALA A 99 -11.68 -10.87 -0.43
N GLU A 100 -12.72 -10.41 0.23
CA GLU A 100 -14.11 -10.66 -0.15
C GLU A 100 -14.88 -9.34 -0.27
N ILE A 101 -15.76 -9.23 -1.27
CA ILE A 101 -16.63 -8.06 -1.47
C ILE A 101 -18.09 -8.48 -1.65
N MET A 102 -18.98 -7.80 -0.92
CA MET A 102 -20.43 -8.02 -0.99
C MET A 102 -21.13 -6.75 -1.51
N ALA A 103 -21.98 -6.90 -2.53
CA ALA A 103 -22.75 -5.80 -3.10
C ALA A 103 -24.26 -6.04 -2.93
N SER A 104 -24.96 -5.13 -2.23
CA SER A 104 -26.39 -5.29 -1.92
C SER A 104 -27.34 -4.73 -2.99
N GLY A 105 -26.86 -3.81 -3.83
CA GLY A 105 -27.68 -3.15 -4.86
C GLY A 105 -28.71 -2.15 -4.35
N LEU A 106 -28.62 -1.74 -3.08
CA LEU A 106 -29.58 -0.87 -2.40
C LEU A 106 -29.38 0.63 -2.68
N ALA A 107 -28.31 1.05 -3.37
CA ALA A 107 -28.02 2.47 -3.63
C ALA A 107 -28.93 3.13 -4.66
N GLY A 108 -29.78 2.37 -5.35
CA GLY A 108 -30.72 2.90 -6.35
C GLY A 108 -30.11 3.22 -7.71
N ASN A 109 -28.81 2.99 -7.91
CA ASN A 109 -28.18 3.11 -9.22
C ASN A 109 -28.61 2.01 -10.20
N ASP A 110 -28.56 2.31 -11.49
CA ASP A 110 -28.73 1.30 -12.54
C ASP A 110 -27.65 0.23 -12.43
N LYS A 111 -27.99 -1.00 -12.80
CA LYS A 111 -27.08 -2.14 -12.72
C LYS A 111 -25.82 -1.88 -13.56
N ILE A 112 -24.68 -1.84 -12.87
CA ILE A 112 -23.36 -1.62 -13.48
C ILE A 112 -22.83 -2.91 -14.09
N THR A 113 -22.23 -2.76 -15.26
CA THR A 113 -21.38 -3.74 -15.92
C THR A 113 -20.03 -3.10 -16.26
N ALA A 114 -19.03 -3.88 -16.69
CA ALA A 114 -17.71 -3.37 -17.09
C ALA A 114 -17.76 -2.31 -18.23
N LYS A 115 -18.87 -2.19 -18.96
CA LYS A 115 -19.07 -1.18 -20.02
C LYS A 115 -19.93 0.00 -19.58
N SER A 116 -20.51 -0.04 -18.38
CA SER A 116 -21.36 1.02 -17.87
C SER A 116 -20.51 2.24 -17.49
N ALA A 117 -21.06 3.44 -17.68
CA ALA A 117 -20.37 4.69 -17.32
C ALA A 117 -19.92 4.68 -15.85
N GLY A 118 -20.79 4.22 -14.93
CA GLY A 118 -20.56 4.15 -13.48
C GLY A 118 -19.48 3.18 -13.00
N TYR A 119 -18.92 2.33 -13.88
CA TYR A 119 -17.91 1.34 -13.48
C TYR A 119 -16.62 2.02 -13.03
N GLY A 120 -16.20 3.09 -13.71
CA GLY A 120 -14.99 3.83 -13.39
C GLY A 120 -15.07 4.50 -12.01
N GLU A 121 -16.20 5.09 -11.68
CA GLU A 121 -16.45 5.73 -10.38
C GLU A 121 -16.44 4.70 -9.24
N PHE A 122 -17.09 3.54 -9.45
CA PHE A 122 -17.05 2.45 -8.46
C PHE A 122 -15.62 1.93 -8.26
N LEU A 123 -14.90 1.66 -9.34
CA LEU A 123 -13.53 1.17 -9.30
C LEU A 123 -12.59 2.16 -8.61
N ALA A 124 -12.74 3.46 -8.86
CA ALA A 124 -11.97 4.50 -8.20
C ALA A 124 -12.26 4.55 -6.68
N ALA A 125 -13.53 4.46 -6.29
CA ALA A 125 -13.93 4.43 -4.89
C ALA A 125 -13.41 3.16 -4.17
N LEU A 126 -13.49 2.01 -4.83
CA LEU A 126 -12.94 0.75 -4.31
C LEU A 126 -11.42 0.83 -4.14
N LYS A 127 -10.70 1.34 -5.15
CA LYS A 127 -9.25 1.56 -5.07
C LYS A 127 -8.88 2.49 -3.92
N ALA A 128 -9.65 3.56 -3.68
CA ALA A 128 -9.40 4.47 -2.57
C ALA A 128 -9.51 3.76 -1.20
N VAL A 129 -10.55 2.95 -1.00
CA VAL A 129 -10.73 2.17 0.24
C VAL A 129 -9.59 1.17 0.41
N LEU A 130 -9.28 0.39 -0.63
CA LEU A 130 -8.22 -0.62 -0.54
C LEU A 130 -6.83 0.00 -0.33
N LEU A 131 -6.58 1.15 -0.95
CA LEU A 131 -5.33 1.87 -0.78
C LEU A 131 -5.15 2.35 0.66
N GLU A 132 -6.19 2.91 1.25
CA GLU A 132 -6.15 3.38 2.63
C GLU A 132 -5.94 2.21 3.60
N LEU A 133 -6.66 1.10 3.41
CA LEU A 133 -6.46 -0.12 4.19
C LEU A 133 -5.05 -0.70 4.01
N ALA A 134 -4.50 -0.67 2.81
CA ALA A 134 -3.13 -1.10 2.51
C ALA A 134 -2.08 -0.22 3.22
N LYS A 135 -2.29 1.10 3.27
CA LYS A 135 -1.42 2.03 4.02
C LYS A 135 -1.52 1.81 5.52
N MET A 136 -2.72 1.62 6.06
CA MET A 136 -2.92 1.28 7.48
C MET A 136 -2.19 -0.01 7.85
N MET A 137 -2.22 -1.01 6.97
CA MET A 137 -1.50 -2.27 7.13
C MET A 137 0.02 -2.08 7.10
N ALA A 138 0.53 -1.31 6.12
CA ALA A 138 1.95 -1.00 6.04
C ALA A 138 2.44 -0.23 7.28
N LYS A 139 1.65 0.74 7.77
CA LYS A 139 1.97 1.55 8.96
C LYS A 139 1.92 0.75 10.26
N ASP A 140 1.04 -0.24 10.34
CA ASP A 140 0.89 -1.14 11.50
C ASP A 140 1.72 -2.43 11.35
N GLY A 141 2.80 -2.40 10.55
CA GLY A 141 3.73 -3.53 10.46
C GLY A 141 4.30 -3.90 11.83
N GLU A 142 4.56 -5.18 12.09
CA GLU A 142 5.05 -5.64 13.40
C GLU A 142 6.35 -4.92 13.81
N GLY A 143 6.28 -4.13 14.87
CA GLY A 143 7.39 -3.32 15.36
C GLY A 143 7.77 -2.13 14.49
N ALA A 144 7.00 -1.83 13.44
CA ALA A 144 7.23 -0.68 12.57
C ALA A 144 7.10 0.64 13.34
N THR A 145 7.93 1.61 12.99
CA THR A 145 7.80 2.99 13.47
C THR A 145 7.45 3.96 12.35
N LYS A 146 7.66 3.57 11.09
CA LYS A 146 7.53 4.44 9.92
C LYS A 146 6.82 3.72 8.77
N LEU A 147 5.86 4.39 8.15
CA LEU A 147 5.33 4.04 6.84
C LEU A 147 6.31 4.52 5.76
N ILE A 148 6.67 3.62 4.85
CA ILE A 148 7.50 3.91 3.67
C ILE A 148 6.64 3.80 2.43
N GLU A 149 6.63 4.85 1.61
CA GLU A 149 6.00 4.88 0.30
C GLU A 149 7.08 5.04 -0.78
N CYS A 150 7.28 4.04 -1.64
CA CYS A 150 8.19 4.17 -2.78
C CYS A 150 7.40 4.53 -4.03
N ARG A 151 7.57 5.75 -4.53
CA ARG A 151 6.98 6.25 -5.77
C ARG A 151 8.01 6.12 -6.89
N VAL A 152 7.67 5.36 -7.93
CA VAL A 152 8.49 5.26 -9.14
C VAL A 152 7.73 5.89 -10.27
N SER A 153 8.37 6.83 -10.97
CA SER A 153 7.80 7.50 -12.14
C SER A 153 8.71 7.48 -13.35
N GLY A 154 8.07 7.50 -14.53
CA GLY A 154 8.74 7.54 -15.82
C GLY A 154 9.49 6.24 -16.16
N ALA A 155 8.96 5.09 -15.75
CA ALA A 155 9.47 3.78 -16.16
C ALA A 155 9.08 3.46 -17.62
N PRO A 156 9.81 2.55 -18.30
CA PRO A 156 9.46 2.13 -19.66
C PRO A 156 8.11 1.38 -19.74
N ASP A 157 7.73 0.68 -18.67
CA ASP A 157 6.49 -0.08 -18.57
C ASP A 157 6.06 -0.26 -17.10
N GLU A 158 4.78 -0.60 -16.89
CA GLU A 158 4.18 -0.78 -15.56
C GLU A 158 4.88 -1.91 -14.77
N GLU A 159 5.29 -2.97 -15.45
CA GLU A 159 5.98 -4.11 -14.82
C GLU A 159 7.30 -3.67 -14.18
N SER A 160 8.08 -2.87 -14.90
CA SER A 160 9.34 -2.30 -14.42
C SER A 160 9.11 -1.35 -13.25
N ALA A 161 8.15 -0.43 -13.35
CA ALA A 161 7.81 0.48 -12.25
C ALA A 161 7.44 -0.29 -10.96
N ARG A 162 6.63 -1.35 -11.10
CA ARG A 162 6.20 -2.19 -9.98
C ARG A 162 7.34 -3.00 -9.39
N LYS A 163 8.19 -3.60 -10.22
CA LYS A 163 9.38 -4.34 -9.74
C LYS A 163 10.32 -3.44 -8.94
N ILE A 164 10.57 -2.23 -9.44
CA ILE A 164 11.48 -1.28 -8.80
C ILE A 164 10.89 -0.81 -7.47
N SER A 165 9.66 -0.32 -7.47
CA SER A 165 9.00 0.19 -6.25
C SER A 165 8.94 -0.89 -5.16
N ARG A 166 8.55 -2.12 -5.53
CA ARG A 166 8.53 -3.26 -4.59
C ARG A 166 9.92 -3.66 -4.10
N SER A 167 10.93 -3.64 -4.97
CA SER A 167 12.31 -3.99 -4.60
C SER A 167 12.89 -3.03 -3.55
N VAL A 168 12.55 -1.75 -3.64
CA VAL A 168 13.00 -0.72 -2.69
C VAL A 168 12.37 -0.94 -1.32
N VAL A 169 11.05 -1.09 -1.24
CA VAL A 169 10.36 -1.30 0.05
C VAL A 169 10.65 -2.67 0.67
N SER A 170 11.10 -3.65 -0.11
CA SER A 170 11.49 -4.97 0.39
C SER A 170 12.95 -5.07 0.85
N SER A 171 13.78 -4.08 0.53
CA SER A 171 15.20 -4.11 0.89
C SER A 171 15.40 -3.92 2.39
N SER A 172 15.91 -4.95 3.09
CA SER A 172 16.24 -4.83 4.51
C SER A 172 17.22 -3.68 4.81
N LEU A 173 18.13 -3.39 3.87
CA LEU A 173 19.06 -2.25 3.99
C LEU A 173 18.33 -0.91 3.88
N VAL A 174 17.38 -0.75 2.96
CA VAL A 174 16.56 0.47 2.88
C VAL A 174 15.69 0.60 4.13
N LYS A 175 15.00 -0.47 4.52
CA LYS A 175 14.13 -0.51 5.71
C LYS A 175 14.88 -0.12 7.00
N THR A 176 16.10 -0.62 7.19
CA THR A 176 16.94 -0.24 8.35
C THR A 176 17.51 1.17 8.24
N ALA A 177 17.78 1.68 7.04
CA ALA A 177 18.18 3.08 6.86
C ALA A 177 17.05 4.05 7.24
N MET A 178 15.81 3.73 6.84
CA MET A 178 14.64 4.54 7.22
C MET A 178 14.38 4.50 8.73
N PHE A 179 14.54 3.34 9.39
CA PHE A 179 14.48 3.24 10.86
C PHE A 179 15.53 4.14 11.52
N GLY A 180 16.78 4.12 11.02
CA GLY A 180 17.88 4.92 11.54
C GLY A 180 17.86 6.40 11.16
N ALA A 181 16.86 6.86 10.39
CA ALA A 181 16.81 8.17 9.77
C ALA A 181 18.10 8.51 8.97
N ASP A 182 18.64 7.52 8.26
CA ASP A 182 19.84 7.62 7.42
C ASP A 182 19.44 7.84 5.96
N ALA A 183 19.89 8.95 5.36
CA ALA A 183 19.58 9.38 3.99
C ALA A 183 20.38 8.60 2.93
N ASN A 184 20.32 7.27 3.01
CA ASN A 184 21.19 6.37 2.27
C ASN A 184 20.65 6.06 0.87
N TRP A 185 20.83 7.00 -0.06
CA TRP A 185 20.46 6.82 -1.46
C TRP A 185 21.19 5.65 -2.14
N GLY A 186 22.40 5.30 -1.67
CA GLY A 186 23.17 4.18 -2.19
C GLY A 186 22.48 2.83 -1.98
N ARG A 187 21.81 2.64 -0.83
CA ARG A 187 20.99 1.44 -0.57
C ARG A 187 19.75 1.37 -1.46
N VAL A 188 19.13 2.52 -1.76
CA VAL A 188 18.03 2.60 -2.74
C VAL A 188 18.52 2.24 -4.14
N MET A 189 19.66 2.79 -4.58
CA MET A 189 20.28 2.44 -5.87
C MET A 189 20.66 0.95 -5.95
N CYS A 190 21.14 0.36 -4.85
CA CYS A 190 21.41 -1.07 -4.77
C CYS A 190 20.13 -1.89 -5.02
N ALA A 191 19.00 -1.49 -4.40
CA ALA A 191 17.70 -2.13 -4.59
C ALA A 191 17.16 -2.02 -6.01
N LEU A 192 17.45 -0.92 -6.70
CA LEU A 192 17.20 -0.78 -8.14
C LEU A 192 18.07 -1.75 -8.95
N GLY A 193 19.35 -1.87 -8.59
CA GLY A 193 20.32 -2.68 -9.32
C GLY A 193 20.02 -4.18 -9.34
N TYR A 194 19.48 -4.74 -8.27
CA TYR A 194 19.17 -6.18 -8.19
C TYR A 194 17.72 -6.55 -8.54
N CYS A 195 16.82 -5.59 -8.82
CA CYS A 195 15.39 -5.89 -9.01
C CYS A 195 15.05 -6.60 -10.33
N GLY A 196 16.01 -6.73 -11.24
CA GLY A 196 15.84 -7.36 -12.54
C GLY A 196 15.01 -6.55 -13.56
N ALA A 197 14.64 -5.32 -13.25
CA ALA A 197 14.07 -4.38 -14.23
C ALA A 197 15.17 -3.74 -15.07
N LYS A 198 14.88 -3.44 -16.34
CA LYS A 198 15.80 -2.72 -17.22
C LYS A 198 15.76 -1.23 -16.88
N VAL A 199 16.77 -0.75 -16.16
CA VAL A 199 16.89 0.65 -15.76
C VAL A 199 18.26 1.19 -16.19
N ASP A 200 18.26 2.29 -16.94
CA ASP A 200 19.44 3.12 -17.12
C ASP A 200 19.70 3.92 -15.84
N ILE A 201 20.62 3.43 -15.01
CA ILE A 201 20.96 4.03 -13.72
C ILE A 201 21.42 5.48 -13.85
N ASN A 202 22.00 5.89 -14.98
CA ASN A 202 22.56 7.22 -15.17
C ASN A 202 21.51 8.31 -15.35
N LYS A 203 20.23 7.94 -15.41
CA LYS A 203 19.10 8.88 -15.49
C LYS A 203 18.34 8.99 -14.18
N VAL A 204 18.64 8.12 -13.21
CA VAL A 204 17.87 8.02 -11.98
C VAL A 204 18.03 9.28 -11.14
N LYS A 205 16.91 9.77 -10.63
CA LYS A 205 16.83 10.78 -9.59
C LYS A 205 16.12 10.20 -8.37
N ILE A 206 16.63 10.46 -7.18
CA ILE A 206 16.01 10.03 -5.91
C ILE A 206 15.84 11.24 -4.99
N ASN A 207 14.63 11.39 -4.46
CA ASN A 207 14.34 12.34 -3.40
C ASN A 207 13.75 11.60 -2.19
N PHE A 208 14.06 12.07 -0.98
CA PHE A 208 13.30 11.74 0.21
C PHE A 208 12.33 12.87 0.53
N ILE A 209 11.11 12.52 0.89
CA ILE A 209 10.02 13.49 1.12
C ILE A 209 9.23 13.07 2.35
N SER A 210 8.83 14.04 3.17
CA SER A 210 7.83 13.89 4.23
C SER A 210 7.10 15.22 4.42
N ASP A 211 6.25 15.32 5.44
CA ASP A 211 5.60 16.59 5.79
C ASP A 211 6.59 17.67 6.28
N ALA A 212 7.83 17.30 6.61
CA ALA A 212 8.89 18.24 6.98
C ALA A 212 9.63 18.84 5.76
N GLY A 213 9.43 18.29 4.55
CA GLY A 213 10.04 18.82 3.34
C GLY A 213 10.47 17.75 2.34
N SER A 214 11.33 18.15 1.39
CA SER A 214 11.90 17.27 0.37
C SER A 214 13.38 17.56 0.19
N ILE A 215 14.18 16.51 -0.02
CA ILE A 215 15.61 16.62 -0.28
C ILE A 215 16.02 15.68 -1.43
N ASN A 216 16.78 16.23 -2.38
CA ASN A 216 17.39 15.46 -3.46
C ASN A 216 18.70 14.86 -2.94
N VAL A 217 18.85 13.55 -3.09
CA VAL A 217 20.01 12.80 -2.62
C VAL A 217 20.77 12.09 -3.74
N CYS A 218 20.16 11.95 -4.92
CA CYS A 218 20.77 11.35 -6.10
C CYS A 218 20.22 12.00 -7.36
N GLN A 219 21.12 12.35 -8.28
CA GLN A 219 20.81 12.89 -9.60
C GLN A 219 21.71 12.23 -10.64
N ASN A 220 21.12 11.82 -11.75
CA ASN A 220 21.82 11.14 -12.86
C ASN A 220 22.60 9.90 -12.39
N GLY A 221 22.03 9.14 -11.45
CA GLY A 221 22.64 7.92 -10.91
C GLY A 221 23.80 8.12 -9.94
N ALA A 222 24.13 9.36 -9.59
CA ALA A 222 25.18 9.70 -8.65
C ALA A 222 24.63 10.48 -7.45
N GLY A 223 25.25 10.29 -6.29
CA GLY A 223 24.97 11.11 -5.11
C GLY A 223 25.25 12.58 -5.39
N VAL A 224 24.42 13.43 -4.80
CA VAL A 224 24.63 14.89 -4.80
C VAL A 224 24.95 15.36 -3.39
N ASP A 225 25.60 16.52 -3.27
CA ASP A 225 25.74 17.16 -1.97
C ASP A 225 24.36 17.63 -1.48
N PHE A 226 24.00 17.27 -0.25
CA PHE A 226 22.76 17.66 0.39
C PHE A 226 22.99 17.93 1.89
N ASP A 227 22.05 18.64 2.51
CA ASP A 227 22.10 18.95 3.94
C ASP A 227 21.60 17.76 4.77
N GLU A 228 22.50 17.12 5.50
CA GLU A 228 22.21 15.96 6.35
C GLU A 228 21.24 16.27 7.49
N ASP A 229 21.25 17.50 8.02
CA ASP A 229 20.32 17.88 9.08
C ASP A 229 18.90 17.99 8.52
N ILE A 230 18.73 18.58 7.33
CA ILE A 230 17.43 18.61 6.63
C ILE A 230 16.97 17.19 6.30
N ALA A 231 17.86 16.34 5.78
CA ALA A 231 17.53 14.96 5.46
C ALA A 231 17.06 14.19 6.71
N LYS A 232 17.75 14.38 7.84
CA LYS A 232 17.37 13.78 9.12
C LYS A 232 16.01 14.28 9.61
N GLN A 233 15.70 15.57 9.50
CA GLN A 233 14.37 16.08 9.87
C GLN A 233 13.27 15.43 9.03
N ILE A 234 13.50 15.24 7.73
CA ILE A 234 12.58 14.56 6.83
C ILE A 234 12.38 13.10 7.25
N LEU A 235 13.47 12.38 7.52
CA LEU A 235 13.44 10.94 7.82
C LEU A 235 13.05 10.62 9.27
N LEU A 236 13.03 11.61 10.17
CA LEU A 236 12.50 11.44 11.52
C LEU A 236 10.97 11.34 11.55
N ARG A 237 10.27 11.72 10.47
CA ARG A 237 8.81 11.67 10.37
C ARG A 237 8.29 10.25 10.24
N ASP A 238 7.00 10.08 10.55
CA ASP A 238 6.33 8.77 10.60
C ASP A 238 5.97 8.26 9.20
N GLU A 239 5.89 9.15 8.20
CA GLU A 239 5.57 8.81 6.82
C GLU A 239 6.65 9.38 5.91
N ILE A 240 7.35 8.47 5.21
CA ILE A 240 8.48 8.79 4.36
C ILE A 240 8.18 8.32 2.95
N ILE A 241 8.36 9.22 1.99
CA ILE A 241 8.25 8.92 0.57
C ILE A 241 9.65 8.87 -0.02
N ILE A 242 9.97 7.76 -0.69
CA ILE A 242 11.13 7.59 -1.56
C ILE A 242 10.65 7.84 -2.98
N ASP A 243 10.91 9.03 -3.51
CA ASP A 243 10.51 9.44 -4.86
C ASP A 243 11.63 9.15 -5.85
N ILE A 244 11.37 8.28 -6.81
CA ILE A 244 12.32 7.79 -7.81
C ILE A 244 11.81 8.17 -9.19
N LYS A 245 12.62 8.91 -9.96
CA LYS A 245 12.32 9.28 -11.34
C LYS A 245 13.31 8.62 -12.29
N LEU A 246 12.80 7.87 -13.26
CA LEU A 246 13.60 7.09 -14.19
C LEU A 246 13.79 7.75 -15.55
N TYR A 247 12.86 8.60 -15.98
CA TYR A 247 12.87 9.33 -17.27
C TYR A 247 13.09 8.42 -18.50
N GLN A 248 12.43 7.27 -18.51
CA GLN A 248 12.57 6.18 -19.49
C GLN A 248 11.24 5.74 -20.09
N GLY A 249 10.14 6.43 -19.78
CA GLY A 249 8.79 6.21 -20.31
C GLY A 249 7.77 7.00 -19.50
N GLU A 250 6.52 6.54 -19.51
CA GLU A 250 5.37 7.21 -18.87
C GLU A 250 4.70 6.34 -17.79
N ALA A 251 5.28 5.17 -17.48
CA ALA A 251 4.68 4.25 -16.53
C ALA A 251 5.11 4.56 -15.09
N ASP A 252 4.14 4.57 -14.20
CA ASP A 252 4.32 4.88 -12.79
C ASP A 252 3.81 3.73 -11.91
N ALA A 253 4.39 3.56 -10.73
CA ALA A 253 3.89 2.64 -9.71
C ALA A 253 4.27 3.11 -8.31
N VAL A 254 3.46 2.73 -7.34
CA VAL A 254 3.71 3.01 -5.92
C VAL A 254 3.67 1.71 -5.13
N ALA A 255 4.65 1.52 -4.26
CA ALA A 255 4.68 0.42 -3.29
C ALA A 255 4.72 0.97 -1.87
N TYR A 256 4.18 0.20 -0.94
CA TYR A 256 4.08 0.56 0.48
C TYR A 256 4.78 -0.48 1.33
N GLY A 257 5.44 -0.04 2.38
CA GLY A 257 6.01 -0.92 3.39
C GLY A 257 6.32 -0.16 4.66
N CYS A 258 7.15 -0.75 5.49
CA CYS A 258 7.59 -0.13 6.75
C CYS A 258 9.10 -0.25 6.92
N ASP A 259 9.62 0.43 7.92
CA ASP A 259 11.00 0.23 8.38
C ASP A 259 11.23 -1.16 9.00
N LEU A 260 12.50 -1.49 9.31
CA LEU A 260 12.89 -2.73 9.99
C LEU A 260 13.55 -2.38 11.30
N THR A 261 12.94 -2.81 12.41
CA THR A 261 13.29 -2.38 13.77
C THR A 261 13.73 -3.56 14.63
N TYR A 262 14.22 -3.26 15.83
CA TYR A 262 14.51 -4.28 16.83
C TYR A 262 13.25 -5.01 17.30
N ASP A 263 12.11 -4.31 17.39
CA ASP A 263 10.87 -4.88 17.88
C ASP A 263 10.29 -5.93 16.93
N TYR A 264 10.47 -5.78 15.62
CA TYR A 264 10.13 -6.85 14.67
C TYR A 264 10.82 -8.17 15.03
N VAL A 265 12.14 -8.12 15.29
CA VAL A 265 12.94 -9.29 15.64
C VAL A 265 12.52 -9.85 17.00
N LYS A 266 12.23 -8.98 17.96
CA LYS A 266 11.79 -9.38 19.30
C LYS A 266 10.41 -10.07 19.26
N ILE A 267 9.42 -9.46 18.60
CA ILE A 267 8.06 -9.98 18.47
C ILE A 267 8.11 -11.39 17.87
N ASN A 268 8.86 -11.56 16.78
CA ASN A 268 8.91 -12.82 16.03
C ASN A 268 9.88 -13.85 16.62
N GLY A 269 10.91 -13.40 17.35
CA GLY A 269 11.86 -14.28 18.04
C GLY A 269 11.32 -14.87 19.34
N ASP A 270 10.49 -14.11 20.07
CA ASP A 270 9.96 -14.49 21.38
C ASP A 270 8.49 -14.94 21.35
N TYR A 271 7.87 -15.06 20.16
CA TYR A 271 6.42 -15.31 20.01
C TYR A 271 5.90 -16.60 20.68
N ARG A 272 6.78 -17.55 20.99
CA ARG A 272 6.44 -18.85 21.63
C ARG A 272 7.14 -19.09 22.97
N SER A 273 7.75 -18.05 23.53
CA SER A 273 8.53 -18.08 24.78
C SER A 273 7.65 -17.87 26.02
#